data_AF-A0A2D6XFW0-F1
#
_entry.id   AF-A0A2D6XFW0-F1
#
_cell.length_a   1.000
_cell.length_b   1.000
_cell.length_c   1.000
_cell.angle_alpha   90.00
_cell.angle_beta   90.00
_cell.angle_gamma   90.00
#
_symmetry.space_group_name_H-M   'P 1'
#
loop_
_entity.id
_entity.type
_entity.pdbx_description
1 polymer ?
#
loop_
_entity_poly.entity_id
_entity_poly.type
_entity_poly.pdbx_seq_one_letter_code
_entity_poly.pdbx_strand_id
1 'polypeptide(L)'
;MDFYTSTGIHVYFKDPIENGIDLEQIISKIESTLPEHLLGEVEMIIVGHFDEFEERHLDAFYDGGTLYISQEQDDEKDMYDNIVHEIAHSLEQPYGPTLYQDGKIEREFLEKRRHLHKILWQMGYKLPEAAFLNPEYDEEFDMFLYEKIGYDKLGHFIQGLFITPYAVTSLREYFATGFVEYYLDPNHSFLKTTSPKLFNKLFQLQDPEVLDNSY
;
A
#
# COMPACT_ATOMS: atom_id res chain seq x y z
N MET A 1 21.59 11.26 11.88
CA MET A 1 22.08 12.51 11.22
C MET A 1 21.20 12.66 10.01
N ASP A 2 20.53 13.78 9.88
CA ASP A 2 19.65 14.04 8.74
C ASP A 2 20.47 14.11 7.45
N PHE A 3 19.87 13.73 6.33
CA PHE A 3 20.54 13.71 5.04
C PHE A 3 19.56 13.98 3.89
N TYR A 4 20.12 14.26 2.71
CA TYR A 4 19.38 14.33 1.46
C TYR A 4 19.74 13.14 0.61
N THR A 5 18.75 12.55 -0.04
CA THR A 5 18.93 11.42 -0.95
C THR A 5 19.46 11.88 -2.31
N SER A 6 19.74 10.92 -3.21
CA SER A 6 20.24 11.24 -4.55
C SER A 6 19.19 11.93 -5.43
N THR A 7 17.90 11.65 -5.19
CA THR A 7 16.77 12.32 -5.88
C THR A 7 16.30 13.59 -5.18
N GLY A 8 16.91 13.95 -4.03
CA GLY A 8 16.64 15.21 -3.34
C GLY A 8 15.61 15.14 -2.21
N ILE A 9 15.16 13.93 -1.83
CA ILE A 9 14.27 13.72 -0.67
C ILE A 9 15.02 14.08 0.61
N HIS A 10 14.39 14.84 1.50
CA HIS A 10 14.97 15.16 2.81
C HIS A 10 14.59 14.10 3.84
N VAL A 11 15.59 13.43 4.42
CA VAL A 11 15.38 12.45 5.48
C VAL A 11 15.74 13.06 6.83
N TYR A 12 14.73 13.22 7.69
CA TYR A 12 14.83 13.82 9.01
C TYR A 12 14.54 12.80 10.11
N PHE A 13 15.42 12.71 11.10
CA PHE A 13 15.24 11.83 12.26
C PHE A 13 14.77 12.66 13.46
N LYS A 14 13.47 12.62 13.71
CA LYS A 14 12.89 13.15 14.97
C LYS A 14 13.36 12.30 16.14
N ASP A 15 13.38 10.98 15.96
CA ASP A 15 13.85 10.01 16.93
C ASP A 15 14.76 8.96 16.23
N PRO A 16 15.69 8.31 16.95
CA PRO A 16 16.61 7.34 16.34
C PRO A 16 15.90 6.01 16.02
N ILE A 17 16.18 5.42 14.86
CA ILE A 17 15.68 4.08 14.52
C ILE A 17 16.18 3.05 15.54
N GLU A 18 15.25 2.22 16.02
CA GLU A 18 15.58 1.09 16.87
C GLU A 18 16.23 -0.04 16.05
N ASN A 19 17.00 -0.91 16.71
CA ASN A 19 17.52 -2.15 16.08
C ASN A 19 18.60 -2.01 14.99
N GLY A 20 19.13 -0.80 14.75
CA GLY A 20 20.31 -0.60 13.91
C GLY A 20 20.08 -0.76 12.41
N ILE A 21 18.83 -0.64 11.96
CA ILE A 21 18.43 -0.63 10.55
C ILE A 21 19.12 0.54 9.82
N ASP A 22 19.69 0.25 8.64
CA ASP A 22 20.32 1.25 7.79
C ASP A 22 19.31 1.84 6.79
N LEU A 23 18.61 2.89 7.22
CA LEU A 23 17.63 3.58 6.38
C LEU A 23 18.25 4.18 5.10
N GLU A 24 19.50 4.61 5.14
CA GLU A 24 20.18 5.17 3.97
C GLU A 24 20.34 4.09 2.88
N GLN A 25 20.69 2.86 3.27
CA GLN A 25 20.73 1.72 2.34
C GLN A 25 19.34 1.36 1.81
N ILE A 26 18.31 1.38 2.64
CA ILE A 26 16.92 1.08 2.23
C ILE A 26 16.45 2.09 1.19
N ILE A 27 16.61 3.38 1.47
CA ILE A 27 16.20 4.44 0.53
C ILE A 27 17.01 4.36 -0.77
N SER A 28 18.31 4.13 -0.70
CA SER A 28 19.15 3.93 -1.89
C SER A 28 18.68 2.76 -2.75
N LYS A 29 18.19 1.67 -2.12
CA LYS A 29 17.58 0.54 -2.81
C LYS A 29 16.26 0.93 -3.47
N ILE A 30 15.42 1.72 -2.80
CA ILE A 30 14.14 2.22 -3.34
C ILE A 30 14.39 3.11 -4.57
N GLU A 31 15.29 4.10 -4.45
CA GLU A 31 15.63 5.03 -5.55
C GLU A 31 16.25 4.32 -6.76
N SER A 32 16.94 3.18 -6.55
CA SER A 32 17.47 2.38 -7.65
C SER A 32 16.48 1.38 -8.24
N THR A 33 15.34 1.13 -7.56
CA THR A 33 14.31 0.17 -7.98
C THR A 33 13.12 0.85 -8.64
N LEU A 34 12.66 1.98 -8.09
CA LEU A 34 11.51 2.72 -8.59
C LEU A 34 11.95 3.73 -9.67
N PRO A 35 11.17 3.90 -10.75
CA PRO A 35 11.36 5.00 -11.68
C PRO A 35 11.30 6.36 -10.98
N GLU A 36 12.22 7.26 -11.34
CA GLU A 36 12.37 8.58 -10.70
C GLU A 36 11.07 9.40 -10.72
N HIS A 37 10.27 9.30 -11.80
CA HIS A 37 8.99 10.02 -11.90
C HIS A 37 7.94 9.57 -10.87
N LEU A 38 8.06 8.37 -10.31
CA LEU A 38 7.16 7.89 -9.25
C LEU A 38 7.57 8.36 -7.86
N LEU A 39 8.73 9.02 -7.73
CA LEU A 39 9.19 9.60 -6.46
C LEU A 39 8.86 11.10 -6.36
N GLY A 40 8.35 11.71 -7.45
CA GLY A 40 8.21 13.16 -7.56
C GLY A 40 7.26 13.83 -6.57
N GLU A 41 6.35 13.05 -5.95
CA GLU A 41 5.41 13.55 -4.94
C GLU A 41 5.94 13.41 -3.51
N VAL A 42 7.13 12.84 -3.30
CA VAL A 42 7.74 12.69 -1.98
C VAL A 42 8.88 13.68 -1.83
N GLU A 43 8.72 14.63 -0.91
CA GLU A 43 9.70 15.68 -0.61
C GLU A 43 10.50 15.35 0.66
N MET A 44 9.87 14.65 1.61
CA MET A 44 10.42 14.43 2.93
C MET A 44 10.08 13.05 3.49
N ILE A 45 11.01 12.48 4.25
CA ILE A 45 10.79 11.32 5.12
C ILE A 45 11.11 11.76 6.53
N ILE A 46 10.16 11.57 7.45
CA ILE A 46 10.36 11.82 8.87
C ILE A 46 10.27 10.51 9.63
N VAL A 47 11.34 10.19 10.34
CA VAL A 47 11.41 9.03 11.24
C VAL A 47 11.20 9.47 12.67
N GLY A 48 10.25 8.85 13.38
CA GLY A 48 10.04 9.10 14.80
C GLY A 48 8.77 8.48 15.33
N HIS A 49 8.37 8.90 16.54
CA HIS A 49 7.08 8.50 17.12
C HIS A 49 6.00 9.56 16.87
N PHE A 50 4.81 9.13 16.46
CA PHE A 50 3.65 9.97 16.13
C PHE A 50 2.36 9.36 16.71
N ASP A 51 1.45 10.19 17.21
CA ASP A 51 0.21 9.73 17.86
C ASP A 51 -0.65 8.91 16.88
N GLU A 52 -0.60 9.25 15.58
CA GLU A 52 -1.30 8.57 14.50
C GLU A 52 -0.98 7.08 14.39
N PHE A 53 0.23 6.64 14.76
CA PHE A 53 0.61 5.23 14.72
C PHE A 53 -0.18 4.40 15.73
N GLU A 54 -0.39 4.96 16.93
CA GLU A 54 -1.19 4.33 17.98
C GLU A 54 -2.70 4.46 17.67
N GLU A 55 -3.15 5.65 17.26
CA GLU A 55 -4.56 5.94 17.01
C GLU A 55 -5.13 5.19 15.82
N ARG A 56 -4.31 4.92 14.80
CA ARG A 56 -4.72 4.29 13.54
C ARG A 56 -4.12 2.89 13.34
N HIS A 57 -3.30 2.42 14.29
CA HIS A 57 -2.59 1.14 14.22
C HIS A 57 -1.76 1.00 12.93
N LEU A 58 -0.90 1.98 12.66
CA LEU A 58 -0.06 2.07 11.46
C LEU A 58 1.42 2.16 11.82
N ASP A 59 2.28 1.66 10.94
CA ASP A 59 3.75 1.82 11.06
C ASP A 59 4.30 2.96 10.19
N ALA A 60 3.52 3.39 9.21
CA ALA A 60 3.85 4.48 8.31
C ALA A 60 2.58 5.16 7.78
N PHE A 61 2.70 6.41 7.35
CA PHE A 61 1.67 7.08 6.56
C PHE A 61 2.25 8.23 5.70
N TYR A 62 1.63 8.47 4.56
CA TYR A 62 1.86 9.62 3.70
C TYR A 62 0.90 10.77 4.04
N ASP A 63 1.44 11.98 4.18
CA ASP A 63 0.66 13.22 4.23
C ASP A 63 1.42 14.38 3.56
N GLY A 64 0.80 14.97 2.54
CA GLY A 64 1.23 16.23 1.94
C GLY A 64 2.69 16.31 1.51
N GLY A 65 3.21 15.30 0.83
CA GLY A 65 4.61 15.24 0.39
C GLY A 65 5.58 14.61 1.40
N THR A 66 5.09 14.23 2.59
CA THR A 66 5.91 13.68 3.67
C THR A 66 5.51 12.23 3.97
N LEU A 67 6.50 11.33 4.04
CA LEU A 67 6.32 9.99 4.61
C LEU A 67 6.71 10.03 6.08
N TYR A 68 5.78 9.66 6.95
CA TYR A 68 6.02 9.48 8.37
C TYR A 68 6.26 8.01 8.62
N ILE A 69 7.42 7.65 9.17
CA ILE A 69 7.84 6.27 9.41
C ILE A 69 8.11 6.08 10.91
N SER A 70 7.57 5.03 11.50
CA SER A 70 7.84 4.68 12.89
C SER A 70 9.32 4.38 13.09
N GLN A 71 9.87 4.86 14.21
CA GLN A 71 11.23 4.49 14.64
C GLN A 71 11.32 3.02 15.06
N GLU A 72 10.19 2.42 15.45
CA GLU A 72 10.05 1.03 15.87
C GLU A 72 9.68 0.22 14.64
N GLN A 73 10.56 -0.70 14.24
CA GLN A 73 10.39 -1.51 13.04
C GLN A 73 10.86 -2.94 13.32
N ASP A 74 10.18 -3.90 12.71
CA ASP A 74 10.48 -5.33 12.86
C ASP A 74 11.78 -5.69 12.13
N ASP A 75 11.90 -5.35 10.85
CA ASP A 75 13.11 -5.54 10.05
C ASP A 75 13.25 -4.55 8.86
N GLU A 76 14.36 -4.65 8.13
CA GLU A 76 14.65 -3.81 6.96
C GLU A 76 13.66 -4.03 5.80
N LYS A 77 13.09 -5.23 5.67
CA LYS A 77 12.13 -5.55 4.63
C LYS A 77 10.79 -4.88 4.93
N ASP A 78 10.34 -4.90 6.17
CA ASP A 78 9.08 -4.26 6.56
C ASP A 78 9.18 -2.73 6.40
N MET A 79 10.30 -2.12 6.78
CA MET A 79 10.55 -0.70 6.52
C MET A 79 10.57 -0.39 5.01
N TYR A 80 11.21 -1.23 4.19
CA TYR A 80 11.22 -1.08 2.73
C TYR A 80 9.79 -1.16 2.16
N ASP A 81 9.01 -2.16 2.56
CA ASP A 81 7.64 -2.36 2.09
C ASP A 81 6.74 -1.19 2.51
N ASN A 82 6.88 -0.70 3.75
CA ASN A 82 6.16 0.46 4.26
C ASN A 82 6.46 1.73 3.45
N ILE A 83 7.74 2.03 3.17
CA ILE A 83 8.09 3.22 2.36
C ILE A 83 7.53 3.10 0.93
N VAL A 84 7.64 1.93 0.31
CA VAL A 84 7.09 1.69 -1.04
C VAL A 84 5.56 1.80 -1.05
N HIS A 85 4.90 1.36 0.03
CA HIS A 85 3.46 1.50 0.22
C HIS A 85 3.03 2.97 0.31
N GLU A 86 3.72 3.77 1.12
CA GLU A 86 3.41 5.20 1.26
C GLU A 86 3.74 6.01 0.00
N ILE A 87 4.78 5.63 -0.74
CA ILE A 87 5.01 6.17 -2.10
C ILE A 87 3.82 5.85 -3.00
N ALA A 88 3.22 4.66 -2.92
CA ALA A 88 2.04 4.36 -3.71
C ALA A 88 0.88 5.33 -3.38
N HIS A 89 0.64 5.64 -2.10
CA HIS A 89 -0.38 6.60 -1.73
C HIS A 89 -0.12 8.01 -2.27
N SER A 90 1.14 8.44 -2.38
CA SER A 90 1.47 9.75 -2.96
C SER A 90 1.06 9.85 -4.44
N LEU A 91 1.19 8.74 -5.20
CA LEU A 91 0.84 8.66 -6.62
C LEU A 91 -0.66 8.82 -6.91
N GLU A 92 -1.54 8.64 -5.91
CA GLU A 92 -2.97 8.80 -6.10
C GLU A 92 -3.35 10.27 -6.40
N GLN A 93 -2.57 11.25 -5.94
CA GLN A 93 -2.82 12.66 -6.25
C GLN A 93 -2.62 12.99 -7.74
N PRO A 94 -1.43 12.78 -8.33
CA PRO A 94 -1.21 13.10 -9.75
C PRO A 94 -1.88 12.11 -10.71
N TYR A 95 -2.07 10.85 -10.31
CA TYR A 95 -2.52 9.78 -11.21
C TYR A 95 -3.88 9.18 -10.88
N GLY A 96 -4.62 9.76 -9.92
CA GLY A 96 -5.96 9.31 -9.53
C GLY A 96 -6.93 9.09 -10.71
N PRO A 97 -7.05 10.02 -11.67
CA PRO A 97 -7.87 9.78 -12.87
C PRO A 97 -7.40 8.56 -13.67
N THR A 98 -6.10 8.45 -13.95
CA THR A 98 -5.51 7.31 -14.66
C THR A 98 -5.76 5.99 -13.95
N LEU A 99 -5.68 5.98 -12.62
CA LEU A 99 -5.89 4.80 -11.79
C LEU A 99 -7.37 4.39 -11.72
N TYR A 100 -8.25 5.33 -11.39
CA TYR A 100 -9.60 5.03 -10.91
C TYR A 100 -10.72 5.35 -11.90
N GLN A 101 -10.53 6.30 -12.83
CA GLN A 101 -11.64 6.85 -13.65
C GLN A 101 -12.34 5.81 -14.54
N ASP A 102 -11.61 4.80 -15.02
CA ASP A 102 -12.21 3.73 -15.85
C ASP A 102 -12.93 2.63 -15.03
N GLY A 103 -12.88 2.74 -13.70
CA GLY A 103 -13.51 1.84 -12.74
C GLY A 103 -13.06 0.38 -12.86
N LYS A 104 -11.95 0.08 -13.55
CA LYS A 104 -11.52 -1.32 -13.75
C LYS A 104 -10.98 -1.93 -12.46
N ILE A 105 -10.13 -1.20 -11.74
CA ILE A 105 -9.56 -1.68 -10.48
C ILE A 105 -10.61 -1.72 -9.36
N GLU A 106 -11.51 -0.73 -9.31
CA GLU A 106 -12.64 -0.73 -8.37
C GLU A 106 -13.55 -1.95 -8.60
N ARG A 107 -13.92 -2.24 -9.85
CA ARG A 107 -14.74 -3.43 -10.15
C ARG A 107 -14.05 -4.73 -9.76
N GLU A 108 -12.77 -4.89 -10.08
CA GLU A 108 -11.97 -6.05 -9.67
C GLU A 108 -11.95 -6.19 -8.14
N PHE A 109 -11.68 -5.10 -7.43
CA PHE A 109 -11.67 -5.04 -5.97
C PHE A 109 -13.01 -5.45 -5.35
N LEU A 110 -14.12 -4.85 -5.82
CA LEU A 110 -15.45 -5.14 -5.29
C LEU A 110 -15.91 -6.56 -5.62
N GLU A 111 -15.57 -7.11 -6.79
CA GLU A 111 -15.84 -8.51 -7.12
C GLU A 111 -15.11 -9.47 -6.17
N LYS A 112 -13.85 -9.16 -5.83
CA LYS A 112 -13.08 -9.92 -4.86
C LYS A 112 -13.69 -9.83 -3.46
N ARG A 113 -14.10 -8.64 -3.02
CA ARG A 113 -14.79 -8.49 -1.73
C ARG A 113 -16.13 -9.22 -1.67
N ARG A 114 -16.90 -9.26 -2.77
CA ARG A 114 -18.09 -10.12 -2.87
C ARG A 114 -17.77 -11.60 -2.74
N HIS A 115 -16.64 -12.04 -3.30
CA HIS A 115 -16.19 -13.42 -3.14
C HIS A 115 -15.83 -13.69 -1.68
N LEU A 116 -15.04 -12.81 -1.05
CA LEU A 116 -14.65 -12.92 0.35
C LEU A 116 -15.88 -12.97 1.27
N HIS A 117 -16.88 -12.13 1.03
CA HIS A 117 -18.16 -12.17 1.77
C HIS A 117 -18.77 -13.58 1.78
N LYS A 118 -18.81 -14.27 0.63
CA LYS A 118 -19.36 -15.64 0.53
C LYS A 118 -18.54 -16.64 1.35
N ILE A 119 -17.20 -16.53 1.32
CA ILE A 119 -16.30 -17.39 2.11
C ILE A 119 -16.56 -17.17 3.60
N LEU A 120 -16.53 -15.91 4.05
CA LEU A 120 -16.70 -15.54 5.45
C LEU A 120 -18.10 -15.91 5.97
N TRP A 121 -19.13 -15.75 5.15
CA TRP A 121 -20.48 -16.17 5.47
C TRP A 121 -20.58 -17.67 5.74
N GLN A 122 -19.94 -18.49 4.91
CA GLN A 122 -19.88 -19.96 5.09
C GLN A 122 -19.10 -20.35 6.35
N MET A 123 -18.07 -19.58 6.69
CA MET A 123 -17.26 -19.74 7.90
C MET A 123 -17.96 -19.23 9.18
N GLY A 124 -19.17 -18.65 9.06
CA GLY A 124 -19.98 -18.17 10.18
C GLY A 124 -19.80 -16.70 10.53
N TYR A 125 -18.94 -15.97 9.82
CA TYR A 125 -18.75 -14.52 9.99
C TYR A 125 -19.80 -13.77 9.15
N LYS A 126 -20.93 -13.47 9.78
CA LYS A 126 -22.10 -12.88 9.09
C LYS A 126 -22.11 -11.36 9.21
N LEU A 127 -22.02 -10.69 8.06
CA LEU A 127 -22.26 -9.27 7.87
C LEU A 127 -23.10 -9.06 6.60
N PRO A 128 -23.85 -7.94 6.51
CA PRO A 128 -24.53 -7.57 5.27
C PRO A 128 -23.54 -7.44 4.12
N GLU A 129 -23.92 -7.86 2.91
CA GLU A 129 -23.06 -7.72 1.72
C GLU A 129 -22.66 -6.25 1.49
N ALA A 130 -23.55 -5.30 1.79
CA ALA A 130 -23.28 -3.87 1.67
C ALA A 130 -22.01 -3.41 2.42
N ALA A 131 -21.68 -4.03 3.57
CA ALA A 131 -20.45 -3.71 4.31
C ALA A 131 -19.18 -4.04 3.51
N PHE A 132 -19.25 -5.03 2.61
CA PHE A 132 -18.14 -5.41 1.72
C PHE A 132 -18.10 -4.57 0.43
N LEU A 133 -19.13 -3.79 0.15
CA LEU A 133 -19.26 -3.06 -1.12
C LEU A 133 -18.88 -1.58 -1.04
N ASN A 134 -18.48 -1.08 0.13
CA ASN A 134 -17.94 0.27 0.29
C ASN A 134 -16.46 0.30 -0.13
N PRO A 135 -16.05 0.93 -1.25
CA PRO A 135 -14.65 0.91 -1.68
C PRO A 135 -13.73 1.71 -0.76
N GLU A 136 -14.27 2.64 0.03
CA GLU A 136 -13.51 3.48 0.95
C GLU A 136 -13.13 2.73 2.23
N TYR A 137 -12.14 3.27 2.93
CA TYR A 137 -11.79 2.81 4.26
C TYR A 137 -12.97 3.00 5.23
N ASP A 138 -13.22 1.99 6.05
CA ASP A 138 -14.24 1.99 7.09
C ASP A 138 -13.67 1.29 8.32
N GLU A 139 -13.48 2.04 9.39
CA GLU A 139 -12.82 1.58 10.62
C GLU A 139 -13.57 0.39 11.24
N GLU A 140 -14.92 0.42 11.25
CA GLU A 140 -15.70 -0.70 11.80
C GLU A 140 -15.51 -1.99 10.99
N PHE A 141 -15.43 -1.89 9.66
CA PHE A 141 -15.16 -3.01 8.78
C PHE A 141 -13.73 -3.53 8.97
N ASP A 142 -12.74 -2.64 9.08
CA ASP A 142 -11.36 -3.01 9.32
C ASP A 142 -11.19 -3.73 10.66
N MET A 143 -11.74 -3.19 11.74
CA MET A 143 -11.73 -3.83 13.07
C MET A 143 -12.45 -5.18 13.07
N PHE A 144 -13.48 -5.36 12.24
CA PHE A 144 -14.07 -6.67 12.01
C PHE A 144 -13.10 -7.66 11.34
N LEU A 145 -12.29 -7.22 10.36
CA LEU A 145 -11.28 -8.06 9.73
C LEU A 145 -10.12 -8.37 10.70
N TYR A 146 -9.65 -7.36 11.41
CA TYR A 146 -8.50 -7.43 12.31
C TYR A 146 -8.82 -8.14 13.63
N GLU A 147 -9.73 -7.61 14.45
CA GLU A 147 -9.94 -8.16 15.80
C GLU A 147 -10.82 -9.42 15.80
N LYS A 148 -11.88 -9.44 14.97
CA LYS A 148 -12.88 -10.52 15.02
C LYS A 148 -12.47 -11.74 14.21
N ILE A 149 -11.90 -11.54 13.03
CA ILE A 149 -11.41 -12.66 12.21
C ILE A 149 -9.95 -12.97 12.57
N GLY A 150 -9.10 -11.94 12.67
CA GLY A 150 -7.65 -12.06 12.79
C GLY A 150 -6.99 -12.08 11.42
N TYR A 151 -5.98 -11.23 11.18
CA TYR A 151 -5.26 -11.18 9.90
C TYR A 151 -4.58 -12.50 9.54
N ASP A 152 -4.04 -13.22 10.53
CA ASP A 152 -3.51 -14.59 10.33
C ASP A 152 -4.56 -15.51 9.70
N LYS A 153 -5.78 -15.52 10.25
CA LYS A 153 -6.87 -16.37 9.75
C LYS A 153 -7.41 -15.86 8.42
N LEU A 154 -7.56 -14.54 8.29
CA LEU A 154 -8.04 -13.90 7.08
C LEU A 154 -7.12 -14.22 5.89
N GLY A 155 -5.80 -14.23 6.10
CA GLY A 155 -4.80 -14.63 5.11
C GLY A 155 -5.09 -15.99 4.46
N HIS A 156 -5.56 -16.96 5.23
CA HIS A 156 -5.96 -18.27 4.71
C HIS A 156 -7.22 -18.21 3.85
N PHE A 157 -8.16 -17.32 4.16
CA PHE A 157 -9.41 -17.16 3.41
C PHE A 157 -9.25 -16.40 2.10
N ILE A 158 -8.26 -15.51 2.02
CA ILE A 158 -8.02 -14.68 0.85
C ILE A 158 -6.96 -15.26 -0.09
N GLN A 159 -6.44 -16.45 0.18
CA GLN A 159 -5.40 -17.06 -0.66
C GLN A 159 -5.87 -17.19 -2.11
N GLY A 160 -5.13 -16.55 -3.04
CA GLY A 160 -5.48 -16.49 -4.46
C GLY A 160 -6.60 -15.49 -4.80
N LEU A 161 -7.08 -14.71 -3.83
CA LEU A 161 -8.10 -13.68 -3.98
C LEU A 161 -7.53 -12.27 -3.76
N PHE A 162 -6.80 -12.06 -2.66
CA PHE A 162 -6.08 -10.83 -2.35
C PHE A 162 -4.61 -11.14 -2.07
N ILE A 163 -3.77 -10.09 -2.11
CA ILE A 163 -2.34 -10.20 -1.87
C ILE A 163 -2.08 -10.35 -0.37
N THR A 164 -2.65 -9.45 0.43
CA THR A 164 -2.58 -9.47 1.89
C THR A 164 -3.95 -9.17 2.50
N PRO A 165 -4.16 -9.42 3.80
CA PRO A 165 -5.35 -8.97 4.53
C PRO A 165 -5.58 -7.45 4.41
N TYR A 166 -4.52 -6.66 4.44
CA TYR A 166 -4.60 -5.20 4.38
C TYR A 166 -5.16 -4.71 3.04
N ALA A 167 -4.85 -5.39 1.93
CA ALA A 167 -5.43 -5.11 0.62
C ALA A 167 -6.97 -5.30 0.55
N VAL A 168 -7.60 -5.83 1.61
CA VAL A 168 -9.06 -5.97 1.70
C VAL A 168 -9.70 -4.71 2.26
N THR A 169 -9.01 -3.86 3.02
CA THR A 169 -9.60 -2.81 3.87
C THR A 169 -10.12 -1.58 3.11
N SER A 170 -9.51 -1.25 1.97
CA SER A 170 -10.02 -0.24 1.03
C SER A 170 -9.46 -0.41 -0.39
N LEU A 171 -10.03 0.29 -1.36
CA LEU A 171 -9.50 0.33 -2.73
C LEU A 171 -8.11 0.96 -2.80
N ARG A 172 -7.84 1.92 -1.92
CA ARG A 172 -6.54 2.61 -1.81
C ARG A 172 -5.48 1.65 -1.28
N GLU A 173 -5.81 0.89 -0.24
CA GLU A 173 -4.94 -0.18 0.30
C GLU A 173 -4.73 -1.33 -0.68
N TYR A 174 -5.76 -1.67 -1.45
CA TYR A 174 -5.66 -2.64 -2.54
C TYR A 174 -4.65 -2.21 -3.59
N PHE A 175 -4.67 -0.92 -3.98
CA PHE A 175 -3.71 -0.35 -4.91
C PHE A 175 -2.29 -0.33 -4.34
N ALA A 176 -2.10 0.24 -3.14
CA ALA A 176 -0.80 0.38 -2.52
C ALA A 176 -0.14 -0.99 -2.23
N THR A 177 -0.90 -1.96 -1.73
CA THR A 177 -0.40 -3.33 -1.55
C THR A 177 0.01 -3.98 -2.89
N GLY A 178 -0.77 -3.75 -3.96
CA GLY A 178 -0.41 -4.24 -5.29
C GLY A 178 0.83 -3.57 -5.86
N PHE A 179 1.06 -2.29 -5.55
CA PHE A 179 2.26 -1.56 -5.92
C PHE A 179 3.49 -2.17 -5.23
N VAL A 180 3.42 -2.45 -3.93
CA VAL A 180 4.49 -3.17 -3.21
C VAL A 180 4.78 -4.53 -3.87
N GLU A 181 3.75 -5.35 -4.08
CA GLU A 181 3.90 -6.67 -4.73
C GLU A 181 4.51 -6.58 -6.14
N TYR A 182 4.21 -5.51 -6.89
CA TYR A 182 4.79 -5.27 -8.21
C TYR A 182 6.32 -5.17 -8.15
N TYR A 183 6.88 -4.51 -7.13
CA TYR A 183 8.33 -4.39 -6.97
C TYR A 183 8.98 -5.57 -6.20
N LEU A 184 8.18 -6.42 -5.55
CA LEU A 184 8.68 -7.60 -4.84
C LEU A 184 8.98 -8.81 -5.75
N ASP A 185 8.09 -9.17 -6.70
CA ASP A 185 8.31 -10.27 -7.65
C ASP A 185 8.56 -9.74 -9.06
N PRO A 186 9.79 -9.81 -9.60
CA PRO A 186 10.09 -9.38 -10.98
C PRO A 186 9.29 -10.12 -12.08
N ASN A 187 8.72 -11.29 -11.80
CA ASN A 187 7.87 -11.99 -12.77
C ASN A 187 6.42 -11.49 -12.75
N HIS A 188 6.03 -10.82 -11.66
CA HIS A 188 4.69 -10.34 -11.36
C HIS A 188 3.63 -11.45 -11.51
N SER A 189 4.03 -12.70 -11.30
CA SER A 189 3.23 -13.87 -11.71
C SER A 189 1.98 -14.02 -10.85
N PHE A 190 2.17 -13.84 -9.54
CA PHE A 190 1.10 -13.82 -8.57
C PHE A 190 0.18 -12.63 -8.79
N LEU A 191 0.72 -11.41 -8.92
CA LEU A 191 -0.06 -10.19 -9.16
C LEU A 191 -0.90 -10.23 -10.45
N LYS A 192 -0.34 -10.71 -11.56
CA LYS A 192 -1.06 -10.89 -12.84
C LYS A 192 -2.23 -11.87 -12.72
N THR A 193 -2.06 -12.92 -11.91
CA THR A 193 -3.06 -13.96 -11.73
C THR A 193 -4.17 -13.50 -10.79
N THR A 194 -3.77 -12.94 -9.65
CA THR A 194 -4.68 -12.55 -8.58
C THR A 194 -5.38 -11.24 -8.92
N SER A 195 -4.70 -10.25 -9.51
CA SER A 195 -5.16 -8.87 -9.69
C SER A 195 -4.82 -8.30 -11.08
N PRO A 196 -5.30 -8.89 -12.18
CA PRO A 196 -4.90 -8.52 -13.54
C PRO A 196 -5.23 -7.07 -13.93
N LYS A 197 -6.32 -6.47 -13.45
CA LYS A 197 -6.66 -5.08 -13.74
C LYS A 197 -5.73 -4.13 -13.01
N LEU A 198 -5.44 -4.41 -11.74
CA LEU A 198 -4.45 -3.66 -10.98
C LEU A 198 -3.06 -3.76 -11.61
N PHE A 199 -2.61 -4.97 -11.98
CA PHE A 199 -1.34 -5.17 -12.68
C PHE A 199 -1.23 -4.28 -13.92
N ASN A 200 -2.27 -4.23 -14.75
CA ASN A 200 -2.24 -3.40 -15.96
C ASN A 200 -2.12 -1.90 -15.65
N LYS A 201 -2.73 -1.41 -14.56
CA LYS A 201 -2.57 -0.01 -14.14
C LYS A 201 -1.16 0.27 -13.65
N LEU A 202 -0.61 -0.63 -12.83
CA LEU A 202 0.76 -0.54 -12.32
C LEU A 202 1.78 -0.58 -13.46
N PHE A 203 1.56 -1.42 -14.47
CA PHE A 203 2.38 -1.47 -15.68
C PHE A 203 2.32 -0.15 -16.47
N GLN A 204 1.12 0.45 -16.60
CA GLN A 204 0.96 1.75 -17.26
C GLN A 204 1.68 2.88 -16.52
N LEU A 205 1.68 2.87 -15.18
CA LEU A 205 2.38 3.87 -14.36
C LEU A 205 3.90 3.88 -14.60
N GLN A 206 4.48 2.79 -15.09
CA GLN A 206 5.93 2.72 -15.32
C GLN A 206 6.40 3.55 -16.51
N ASP A 207 5.49 3.98 -17.39
CA ASP A 207 5.81 4.69 -18.63
C ASP A 207 5.27 6.13 -18.58
N PRO A 208 6.14 7.14 -18.37
CA PRO A 208 5.75 8.55 -18.37
C PRO A 208 5.00 8.99 -19.63
N GLU A 209 5.35 8.43 -20.80
CA GLU A 209 4.70 8.81 -22.06
C GLU A 209 3.23 8.36 -22.09
N VAL A 210 2.90 7.24 -21.44
CA VAL A 210 1.52 6.76 -21.31
C VAL A 210 0.72 7.69 -20.39
N LEU A 211 1.35 8.28 -19.38
CA LEU A 211 0.72 9.19 -18.43
C LEU A 211 0.43 10.55 -19.07
N ASP A 212 1.36 11.10 -19.85
CA ASP A 212 1.18 12.39 -20.53
C ASP A 212 0.10 12.35 -21.63
N ASN A 213 -0.09 11.20 -22.28
CA ASN A 213 -1.08 11.03 -23.35
C ASN A 213 -2.50 10.66 -22.85
N SER A 214 -2.70 10.59 -21.53
CA SER A 214 -3.99 10.20 -20.93
C SER A 214 -4.95 11.38 -20.67
N TYR A 215 -4.56 12.60 -21.09
CA TYR A 215 -5.32 13.85 -20.97
C TYR A 215 -5.92 14.36 -22.30
#